data_AF-A0A376EMJ2-F1
#
_entry.id   AF-A0A376EMJ2-F1
#
_cell.length_a   1.000
_cell.length_b   1.000
_cell.length_c   1.000
_cell.angle_alpha   90.00
_cell.angle_beta   90.00
_cell.angle_gamma   90.00
#
_symmetry.space_group_name_H-M   'P 1'
#
loop_
_entity.id
_entity.type
_entity.pdbx_description
1 polymer ?
#
loop_
_entity_poly.entity_id
_entity_poly.type
_entity_poly.pdbx_seq_one_letter_code
_entity_poly.pdbx_strand_id
1 'polypeptide(L)'
;MEDGSHQLGATAIDAATTANYMVHTWQTNGLKTKAYLNGSIDLLPKKYFNANEAYEIGIEPFGFGSTLGTLMLQNDSGQFAMFLWQRDIDTNLNKGYFKQVVNDLGVTVGHDNGEITITNGNTGQWLKAELKV
;
A
#
# COMPACT_ATOMS: atom_id res chain seq x y z
N MET A 1 3.57 20.50 23.62
CA MET A 1 2.46 21.31 23.07
C MET A 1 2.94 21.76 21.71
N GLU A 2 2.38 21.21 20.64
CA GLU A 2 2.83 21.48 19.27
C GLU A 2 2.34 22.88 18.86
N ASP A 3 3.26 23.81 18.62
CA ASP A 3 2.98 25.21 18.23
C ASP A 3 3.25 25.41 16.73
N GLY A 4 2.62 24.58 15.90
CA GLY A 4 2.80 24.58 14.45
C GLY A 4 1.52 24.93 13.68
N SER A 5 1.66 25.70 12.60
CA SER A 5 0.60 25.78 11.59
C SER A 5 0.64 24.51 10.72
N HIS A 6 -0.47 23.77 10.68
CA HIS A 6 -0.63 22.62 9.79
C HIS A 6 -1.33 23.08 8.52
N GLN A 7 -0.76 22.77 7.36
CA GLN A 7 -1.36 23.07 6.06
C GLN A 7 -1.42 21.80 5.21
N LEU A 8 -2.60 21.54 4.64
CA LEU A 8 -2.86 20.47 3.69
C LEU A 8 -3.14 21.10 2.32
N GLY A 9 -2.46 20.62 1.28
CA GLY A 9 -2.68 21.11 -0.08
C GLY A 9 -2.32 20.08 -1.14
N ALA A 10 -3.16 19.97 -2.16
CA ALA A 10 -2.89 19.17 -3.35
C ALA A 10 -1.78 19.82 -4.20
N THR A 11 -0.83 19.04 -4.70
CA THR A 11 0.13 19.51 -5.71
C THR A 11 -0.58 19.65 -7.06
N ALA A 12 -0.07 20.56 -7.90
CA ALA A 12 -0.49 20.60 -9.29
C ALA A 12 -0.16 19.25 -9.98
N ILE A 13 -1.05 18.80 -10.86
CA ILE A 13 -0.80 17.63 -11.71
C ILE A 13 0.23 18.07 -12.75
N ASP A 14 1.39 17.43 -12.76
CA ASP A 14 2.43 17.66 -13.76
C ASP A 14 2.31 16.63 -14.91
N ALA A 15 2.62 17.07 -16.13
CA ALA A 15 2.46 16.31 -17.36
C ALA A 15 3.29 15.01 -17.45
N ALA A 16 4.32 14.86 -16.62
CA ALA A 16 5.21 13.69 -16.58
C ALA A 16 4.73 12.61 -15.59
N THR A 17 4.07 12.99 -14.49
CA THR A 17 3.75 12.03 -13.41
C THR A 17 2.28 11.62 -13.38
N THR A 18 1.39 12.32 -14.07
CA THR A 18 -0.09 12.10 -14.07
C THR A 18 -0.72 12.00 -12.68
N ALA A 19 0.03 12.34 -11.63
CA ALA A 19 -0.32 12.10 -10.25
C ALA A 19 -0.53 13.43 -9.52
N ASN A 20 -1.52 13.47 -8.64
CA ASN A 20 -1.79 14.57 -7.73
C ASN A 20 -1.42 14.11 -6.32
N TYR A 21 -0.53 14.84 -5.63
CA TYR A 21 -0.07 14.50 -4.28
C TYR A 21 -0.70 15.41 -3.24
N MET A 22 -1.18 14.84 -2.14
CA MET A 22 -1.53 15.65 -0.97
C MET A 22 -0.24 15.93 -0.17
N VAL A 23 0.10 17.20 0.01
CA VAL A 23 1.24 17.64 0.82
C VAL A 23 0.74 18.05 2.18
N HIS A 24 1.27 17.41 3.23
CA HIS A 24 1.18 17.92 4.58
C HIS A 24 2.45 18.66 4.91
N THR A 25 2.31 19.97 5.17
CA THR A 25 3.40 20.78 5.71
C THR A 25 3.07 21.10 7.16
N TRP A 26 4.02 20.85 8.06
CA TRP A 26 3.98 21.37 9.41
C TRP A 26 5.28 22.11 9.71
N GLN A 27 5.18 23.10 10.58
CA GLN A 27 6.31 23.91 11.00
C GLN A 27 6.50 23.73 12.50
N THR A 28 7.71 23.38 12.92
CA THR A 28 8.08 23.30 14.34
C THR A 28 9.33 24.15 14.52
N ASN A 29 9.35 25.04 15.51
CA ASN A 29 10.48 25.93 15.79
C ASN A 29 10.99 26.71 14.56
N GLY A 30 10.08 27.15 13.69
CA GLY A 30 10.45 27.91 12.49
C GLY A 30 10.90 27.07 11.29
N LEU A 31 11.15 25.77 11.44
CA LEU A 31 11.58 24.87 10.37
C LEU A 31 10.36 24.19 9.73
N LYS A 32 10.21 24.33 8.40
CA LYS A 32 9.12 23.71 7.63
C LYS A 32 9.54 22.32 7.17
N THR A 33 8.80 21.30 7.57
CA THR A 33 8.95 19.92 7.09
C THR A 33 7.75 19.57 6.20
N LYS A 34 8.00 18.87 5.10
CA LYS A 34 6.98 18.42 4.15
C LYS A 34 6.93 16.89 4.15
N ALA A 35 5.74 16.33 4.24
CA ALA A 35 5.48 14.93 3.93
C ALA A 35 4.49 14.83 2.76
N TYR A 36 4.74 13.89 1.86
CA TYR A 36 3.82 13.55 0.78
C TYR A 36 2.92 12.41 1.27
N LEU A 37 1.60 12.63 1.34
CA LEU A 37 0.60 11.68 1.81
C LEU A 37 0.17 10.66 0.73
N ASN A 38 1.06 10.34 -0.20
CA ASN A 38 0.80 9.46 -1.35
C ASN A 38 1.91 8.39 -1.53
N GLY A 39 2.44 7.84 -0.44
CA GLY A 39 3.48 6.81 -0.54
C GLY A 39 2.88 5.48 -1.05
N SER A 40 2.88 5.24 -2.37
CA SER A 40 2.72 3.88 -2.88
C SER A 40 4.07 3.16 -2.76
N ILE A 41 4.13 2.13 -1.92
CA ILE A 41 5.34 1.32 -1.78
C ILE A 41 5.23 0.16 -2.76
N ASP A 42 6.20 0.03 -3.68
CA ASP A 42 6.33 -1.19 -4.48
C ASP A 42 6.83 -2.32 -3.58
N LEU A 43 6.03 -3.38 -3.48
CA LEU A 43 6.30 -4.47 -2.53
C LEU A 43 7.02 -5.65 -3.18
N LEU A 44 7.09 -5.73 -4.51
CA LEU A 44 7.59 -6.93 -5.18
C LEU A 44 9.06 -6.75 -5.63
N PRO A 45 9.94 -7.73 -5.34
CA PRO A 45 11.38 -7.61 -5.60
C PRO A 45 11.72 -7.87 -7.07
N LYS A 46 10.75 -8.38 -7.84
CA LYS A 46 10.91 -8.73 -9.24
C LYS A 46 9.60 -8.53 -9.98
N LYS A 47 9.72 -8.47 -11.29
CA LYS A 47 8.65 -8.14 -12.22
C LYS A 47 7.82 -9.34 -12.65
N TYR A 48 8.42 -10.52 -12.82
CA TYR A 48 7.75 -11.71 -13.35
C TYR A 48 7.70 -12.82 -12.30
N PHE A 49 6.51 -13.41 -12.15
CA PHE A 49 6.24 -14.53 -11.25
C PHE A 49 5.76 -15.74 -12.05
N ASN A 50 6.23 -16.92 -11.67
CA ASN A 50 5.72 -18.18 -12.22
C ASN A 50 4.32 -18.48 -11.67
N ALA A 51 3.62 -19.42 -12.30
CA ALA A 51 2.34 -19.90 -11.78
C ALA A 51 2.49 -20.40 -10.33
N ASN A 52 1.59 -19.98 -9.45
CA ASN A 52 1.57 -20.34 -8.02
C ASN A 52 2.83 -19.93 -7.24
N GLU A 53 3.69 -19.07 -7.80
CA GLU A 53 4.85 -18.56 -7.07
C GLU A 53 4.38 -17.62 -5.95
N ALA A 54 4.88 -17.83 -4.75
CA ALA A 54 4.58 -17.02 -3.57
C ALA A 54 5.76 -16.13 -3.19
N TYR A 55 5.46 -14.95 -2.66
CA TYR A 55 6.43 -14.05 -2.08
C TYR A 55 5.90 -13.46 -0.76
N GLU A 56 6.77 -13.46 0.24
CA GLU A 56 6.49 -13.01 1.60
C GLU A 56 7.21 -11.69 1.87
N ILE A 57 6.46 -10.74 2.43
CA ILE A 57 6.94 -9.40 2.74
C ILE A 57 6.68 -9.16 4.23
N GLY A 58 7.75 -9.00 4.99
CA GLY A 58 7.66 -8.49 6.35
C GLY A 58 7.21 -7.03 6.34
N ILE A 59 6.16 -6.72 7.09
CA ILE A 59 5.72 -5.35 7.36
C ILE A 59 5.70 -5.14 8.86
N GLU A 60 6.55 -4.24 9.38
CA GLU A 60 6.53 -3.88 10.80
C GLU A 60 5.37 -2.92 11.07
N PRO A 61 4.32 -3.31 11.82
CA PRO A 61 3.12 -2.49 12.00
C PRO A 61 3.28 -1.38 13.06
N PHE A 62 4.50 -0.88 13.31
CA PHE A 62 4.72 0.22 14.26
C PHE A 62 4.18 1.55 13.70
N GLY A 63 3.02 1.99 14.23
CA GLY A 63 2.33 3.21 13.80
C GLY A 63 1.08 2.99 12.94
N PHE A 64 0.66 1.74 12.72
CA PHE A 64 -0.41 1.37 11.80
C PHE A 64 -1.78 1.41 12.50
N GLY A 65 -2.08 2.56 13.11
CA GLY A 65 -3.38 2.83 13.70
C GLY A 65 -4.48 2.74 12.64
N SER A 66 -5.13 1.58 12.51
CA SER A 66 -6.33 1.34 11.68
C SER A 66 -6.23 1.53 10.14
N THR A 67 -5.12 2.03 9.59
CA THR A 67 -5.05 2.53 8.21
C THR A 67 -4.05 1.77 7.34
N LEU A 68 -4.38 0.54 6.96
CA LEU A 68 -3.97 0.05 5.65
C LEU A 68 -5.21 0.20 4.77
N GLY A 69 -5.15 1.09 3.77
CA GLY A 69 -6.34 1.47 3.01
C GLY A 69 -6.64 0.49 1.89
N THR A 70 -5.65 0.12 1.11
CA THR A 70 -5.82 -0.76 -0.06
C THR A 70 -4.48 -1.34 -0.50
N LEU A 71 -4.44 -2.65 -0.76
CA LEU A 71 -3.39 -3.30 -1.53
C LEU A 71 -3.87 -3.46 -2.98
N MET A 72 -3.09 -2.97 -3.93
CA MET A 72 -3.42 -3.04 -5.35
C MET A 72 -2.30 -3.77 -6.09
N LEU A 73 -2.65 -4.76 -6.90
CA LEU A 73 -1.75 -5.44 -7.80
C LEU A 73 -2.19 -5.17 -9.24
N GLN A 74 -1.25 -4.95 -10.14
CA GLN A 74 -1.54 -4.76 -11.55
C GLN A 74 -0.57 -5.57 -12.41
N ASN A 75 -1.05 -6.06 -13.55
CA ASN A 75 -0.20 -6.64 -14.57
C ASN A 75 0.08 -5.66 -15.73
N ASP A 76 0.88 -6.08 -16.71
CA ASP A 76 1.26 -5.28 -17.87
C ASP A 76 0.13 -5.12 -18.91
N SER A 77 -0.90 -5.97 -18.81
CA SER A 77 -2.10 -5.94 -19.62
C SER A 77 -3.19 -5.02 -19.05
N GLY A 78 -2.92 -4.32 -17.94
CA GLY A 78 -3.84 -3.40 -17.28
C GLY A 78 -4.91 -4.09 -16.43
N GLN A 79 -4.85 -5.41 -16.26
CA GLN A 79 -5.69 -6.13 -15.31
C GLN A 79 -5.19 -5.87 -13.88
N PHE A 80 -6.10 -5.90 -12.91
CA PHE A 80 -5.74 -5.62 -11.53
C PHE A 80 -6.43 -6.53 -10.52
N ALA A 81 -5.84 -6.60 -9.33
CA ALA A 81 -6.46 -7.15 -8.14
C ALA A 81 -6.38 -6.11 -7.02
N MET A 82 -7.44 -5.98 -6.24
CA MET A 82 -7.58 -4.98 -5.20
C MET A 82 -8.13 -5.62 -3.92
N PHE A 83 -7.44 -5.36 -2.81
CA PHE A 83 -7.77 -5.90 -1.50
C PHE A 83 -7.82 -4.78 -0.47
N LEU A 84 -8.83 -4.80 0.39
CA LEU A 84 -8.95 -3.89 1.53
C LEU A 84 -8.46 -4.58 2.79
N TRP A 85 -7.63 -3.91 3.57
CA TRP A 85 -7.28 -4.42 4.89
C TRP A 85 -8.45 -4.23 5.85
N GLN A 86 -8.78 -5.31 6.56
CA GLN A 86 -9.73 -5.29 7.65
C GLN A 86 -9.03 -5.78 8.91
N ARG A 87 -8.84 -4.86 9.86
CA ARG A 87 -8.30 -5.19 11.18
C ARG A 87 -9.28 -6.08 11.93
N ASP A 88 -8.77 -7.08 12.65
CA ASP A 88 -9.57 -7.81 13.62
C ASP A 88 -9.91 -6.89 14.79
N ILE A 89 -11.17 -6.90 15.23
CA ILE A 89 -11.66 -6.00 16.29
C ILE A 89 -11.08 -6.40 17.68
N ASP A 90 -10.37 -7.52 17.75
CA ASP A 90 -9.72 -8.03 18.96
C ASP A 90 -8.44 -7.24 19.31
N THR A 91 -8.00 -7.28 20.57
CA THR A 91 -6.98 -6.34 21.13
C THR A 91 -5.56 -6.43 20.54
N ASN A 92 -5.33 -7.27 19.53
CA ASN A 92 -4.03 -7.47 18.92
C ASN A 92 -3.88 -6.58 17.68
N LEU A 93 -3.04 -5.55 17.78
CA LEU A 93 -2.81 -4.54 16.73
C LEU A 93 -2.29 -5.12 15.39
N ASN A 94 -1.81 -6.36 15.40
CA ASN A 94 -1.18 -7.03 14.27
C ASN A 94 -2.06 -8.15 13.68
N LYS A 95 -3.38 -8.14 13.97
CA LYS A 95 -4.31 -9.15 13.45
C LYS A 95 -5.36 -8.52 12.53
N GLY A 96 -5.65 -9.21 11.44
CA GLY A 96 -6.56 -8.79 10.40
C GLY A 96 -6.32 -9.55 9.12
N TYR A 97 -7.14 -9.27 8.11
CA TYR A 97 -7.12 -9.96 6.82
C TYR A 97 -7.38 -9.02 5.65
N PHE A 98 -6.93 -9.43 4.48
CA PHE A 98 -7.21 -8.74 3.22
C PHE A 98 -8.52 -9.23 2.63
N LYS A 99 -9.53 -8.36 2.59
CA LYS A 99 -10.80 -8.60 1.91
C LYS A 99 -10.67 -8.28 0.42
N GLN A 100 -10.85 -9.30 -0.42
CA GLN A 100 -10.89 -9.13 -1.86
C GLN A 100 -12.05 -8.21 -2.29
N VAL A 101 -11.76 -7.26 -3.18
CA VAL A 101 -12.77 -6.42 -3.85
C VAL A 101 -12.87 -6.80 -5.33
N VAL A 102 -11.74 -6.83 -6.03
CA VAL A 102 -11.60 -7.25 -7.43
C VAL A 102 -10.36 -8.14 -7.54
N ASN A 103 -10.39 -9.14 -8.41
CA ASN A 103 -9.24 -10.03 -8.61
C ASN A 103 -9.25 -10.66 -10.01
N ASP A 104 -8.94 -9.84 -11.01
CA ASP A 104 -8.85 -10.30 -12.40
C ASP A 104 -7.55 -11.07 -12.67
N LEU A 105 -6.58 -10.97 -11.75
CA LEU A 105 -5.26 -11.60 -11.83
C LEU A 105 -5.22 -13.02 -11.26
N GLY A 106 -6.26 -13.44 -10.52
CA GLY A 106 -6.31 -14.73 -9.84
C GLY A 106 -5.27 -14.91 -8.73
N VAL A 107 -4.78 -13.80 -8.14
CA VAL A 107 -3.78 -13.83 -7.06
C VAL A 107 -4.45 -14.05 -5.70
N THR A 108 -3.73 -14.63 -4.74
CA THR A 108 -4.20 -14.72 -3.36
C THR A 108 -3.30 -13.94 -2.42
N VAL A 109 -3.90 -13.26 -1.44
CA VAL A 109 -3.18 -12.47 -0.45
C VAL A 109 -3.52 -13.00 0.94
N GLY A 110 -2.48 -13.42 1.67
CA GLY A 110 -2.54 -13.81 3.06
C GLY A 110 -1.88 -12.78 3.96
N HIS A 111 -2.24 -12.79 5.24
CA HIS A 111 -1.54 -12.05 6.28
C HIS A 111 -1.46 -12.90 7.54
N ASP A 112 -0.24 -13.12 8.04
CA ASP A 112 0.01 -13.82 9.29
C ASP A 112 1.20 -13.18 10.02
N ASN A 113 1.09 -13.01 11.34
CA ASN A 113 2.14 -12.49 12.21
C ASN A 113 2.91 -11.23 11.75
N GLY A 114 2.27 -10.32 11.00
CA GLY A 114 2.91 -9.11 10.49
C GLY A 114 3.65 -9.33 9.16
N GLU A 115 3.34 -10.40 8.44
CA GLU A 115 3.85 -10.67 7.11
C GLU A 115 2.69 -10.75 6.11
N ILE A 116 2.88 -10.19 4.92
CA ILE A 116 1.97 -10.35 3.79
C ILE A 116 2.53 -11.41 2.86
N THR A 117 1.73 -12.40 2.54
CA THR A 117 2.05 -13.40 1.51
C THR A 117 1.24 -13.09 0.26
N ILE A 118 1.89 -12.83 -0.86
CA ILE A 118 1.25 -12.70 -2.18
C ILE A 118 1.57 -13.96 -2.97
N THR A 119 0.55 -14.70 -3.39
CA THR A 119 0.71 -15.86 -4.28
C THR A 119 0.14 -15.54 -5.65
N ASN A 120 0.98 -15.72 -6.68
CA ASN A 120 0.55 -15.55 -8.05
C ASN A 120 -0.49 -16.61 -8.44
N GLY A 121 -1.36 -16.28 -9.40
CA GLY A 121 -2.36 -17.21 -9.92
C GLY A 121 -1.78 -18.39 -10.72
N ASN A 122 -2.67 -19.14 -11.36
CA ASN A 122 -2.34 -20.38 -12.09
C ASN A 122 -1.50 -20.18 -13.36
N THR A 123 -1.21 -18.94 -13.75
CA THR A 123 -0.41 -18.59 -14.93
C THR A 123 0.71 -17.62 -14.57
N GLY A 124 1.87 -17.78 -15.20
CA GLY A 124 2.96 -16.83 -15.03
C GLY A 124 2.59 -15.45 -15.60
N GLN A 125 2.90 -14.38 -14.88
CA GLN A 125 2.57 -13.02 -15.29
C GLN A 125 3.51 -11.98 -14.68
N TRP A 126 3.51 -10.79 -15.30
CA TRP A 126 4.12 -9.61 -14.72
C TRP A 126 3.24 -9.07 -13.59
N LEU A 127 3.82 -8.73 -12.44
CA LEU A 127 3.12 -8.15 -11.30
C LEU A 127 3.87 -6.94 -10.75
N LYS A 128 3.11 -5.88 -10.46
CA LYS A 128 3.50 -4.79 -9.57
C LYS A 128 2.49 -4.70 -8.45
N ALA A 129 2.94 -4.66 -7.20
CA ALA A 129 2.08 -4.49 -6.04
C ALA A 129 2.36 -3.16 -5.37
N GLU A 130 1.33 -2.36 -5.15
CA GLU A 130 1.40 -1.08 -4.48
C GLU A 130 0.56 -1.10 -3.20
N LEU A 131 1.19 -0.73 -2.09
CA LEU A 131 0.47 -0.44 -0.85
C LEU A 131 0.12 1.05 -0.78
N LYS A 132 -1.17 1.36 -0.65
CA LYS A 132 -1.65 2.73 -0.42
C LYS A 132 -1.95 2.94 1.07
N VAL A 133 -1.21 3.85 1.69
CA VAL A 133 -1.25 4.20 3.12
C VAL A 133 -2.09 5.45 3.34
#